data_AF-A0A7S2QHD1-F1
#
_entry.id   AF-A0A7S2QHD1-F1
#
_cell.length_a   1.000
_cell.length_b   1.000
_cell.length_c   1.000
_cell.angle_alpha   90.00
_cell.angle_beta   90.00
_cell.angle_gamma   90.00
#
_symmetry.space_group_name_H-M   'P 1'
#
loop_
_entity.id
_entity.type
_entity.pdbx_description
1 polymer ?
#
loop_
_entity_poly.entity_id
_entity_poly.type
_entity_poly.pdbx_seq_one_letter_code
_entity_poly.pdbx_strand_id
1 'polypeptide(L)'
;TDLSVFSTRVSAFALVCGRVLSELLLFLFGLSFFVVAFACAISALEQDDPDFAGIPKSGLQLYKMVFGMFSGVHYDMLMDYPALMFAVFVYVITTIIFMLNLLIAQLNCSYQATYQD
;
A
#
# COMPACT_ATOMS: atom_id res chain seq x y z
N THR A 1 15.87 -34.38 -22.23
CA THR A 1 15.48 -33.12 -22.90
C THR A 1 14.27 -32.46 -22.23
N ASP A 2 13.34 -33.23 -21.65
CA ASP A 2 12.23 -32.66 -20.85
C ASP A 2 12.64 -32.01 -19.52
N LEU A 3 13.59 -32.60 -18.78
CA LEU A 3 14.05 -32.05 -17.49
C LEU A 3 14.73 -30.68 -17.63
N SER A 4 15.44 -30.43 -18.72
CA SER A 4 16.04 -29.13 -19.01
C SER A 4 14.98 -28.10 -19.37
N VAL A 5 13.97 -28.45 -20.16
CA VAL A 5 12.86 -27.54 -20.50
C VAL A 5 12.01 -27.22 -19.27
N PHE A 6 11.79 -28.21 -18.38
CA PHE A 6 11.11 -28.00 -17.11
C PHE A 6 11.94 -27.11 -16.16
N SER A 7 13.25 -27.35 -16.04
CA SER A 7 14.16 -26.54 -15.22
C SER A 7 14.26 -25.09 -15.71
N THR A 8 14.28 -24.87 -17.03
CA THR A 8 14.27 -23.51 -17.61
C THR A 8 12.94 -22.80 -17.31
N ARG A 9 11.79 -23.47 -17.43
CA ARG A 9 10.47 -22.87 -17.12
C ARG A 9 10.32 -22.51 -15.64
N VAL A 10 10.76 -23.38 -14.74
CA VAL A 10 10.72 -23.13 -13.29
C VAL A 10 11.66 -21.98 -12.91
N SER A 11 12.86 -21.91 -13.51
CA SER A 11 13.81 -20.83 -13.26
C SER A 11 13.27 -19.48 -13.75
N ALA A 12 12.66 -19.45 -14.93
CA ALA A 12 12.00 -18.24 -15.45
C ALA A 12 10.86 -17.77 -14.53
N PHE A 13 10.02 -18.70 -14.03
CA PHE A 13 8.96 -18.37 -13.07
C PHE A 13 9.53 -17.81 -11.75
N ALA A 14 10.56 -18.45 -11.19
CA ALA A 14 11.22 -17.96 -9.98
C ALA A 14 11.85 -16.58 -10.16
N LEU A 15 12.41 -16.30 -11.35
CA LEU A 15 13.03 -15.03 -11.69
C LEU A 15 11.97 -13.91 -11.82
N VAL A 16 10.83 -14.20 -12.48
CA VAL A 16 9.66 -13.31 -12.53
C VAL A 16 9.13 -13.04 -11.12
N CYS A 17 8.94 -14.08 -10.30
CA CYS A 17 8.49 -13.93 -8.92
C CYS A 17 9.46 -13.10 -8.07
N GLY A 18 10.77 -13.31 -8.21
CA GLY A 18 11.78 -12.55 -7.48
C GLY A 18 11.78 -11.06 -7.85
N ARG A 19 11.65 -10.74 -9.15
CA ARG A 19 11.56 -9.36 -9.63
C ARG A 19 10.27 -8.68 -9.18
N VAL A 20 9.12 -9.34 -9.36
CA VAL A 20 7.81 -8.85 -8.88
C VAL A 20 7.83 -8.63 -7.36
N LEU A 21 8.43 -9.55 -6.60
CA LEU A 21 8.57 -9.41 -5.15
C LEU A 21 9.40 -8.18 -4.76
N SER A 22 10.46 -7.87 -5.51
CA SER A 22 11.28 -6.67 -5.27
C SER A 22 10.48 -5.38 -5.45
N GLU A 23 9.69 -5.28 -6.53
CA GLU A 23 8.83 -4.10 -6.77
C GLU A 23 7.74 -3.98 -5.70
N LEU A 24 7.14 -5.10 -5.29
CA LEU A 24 6.18 -5.13 -4.19
C LEU A 24 6.79 -4.67 -2.85
N LEU A 25 8.02 -5.06 -2.55
CA LEU A 25 8.73 -4.60 -1.35
C LEU A 25 9.01 -3.10 -1.40
N LEU A 26 9.40 -2.56 -2.56
CA LEU A 26 9.62 -1.13 -2.75
C LEU A 26 8.33 -0.34 -2.55
N PHE A 27 7.21 -0.85 -3.07
CA PHE A 27 5.88 -0.32 -2.83
C PHE A 27 5.51 -0.35 -1.34
N LEU A 28 5.67 -1.48 -0.65
CA LEU A 28 5.38 -1.59 0.78
C LEU A 28 6.23 -0.65 1.63
N PHE A 29 7.50 -0.47 1.26
CA PHE A 29 8.38 0.48 1.93
C PHE A 29 7.88 1.91 1.77
N GLY A 30 7.58 2.34 0.54
CA GLY A 30 7.01 3.68 0.30
C GLY A 30 5.66 3.88 0.99
N LEU A 31 4.80 2.86 0.99
CA LEU A 31 3.52 2.87 1.70
C LEU A 31 3.74 3.13 3.19
N SER A 32 4.73 2.48 3.79
CA SER A 32 5.08 2.66 5.20
C SER A 32 5.50 4.10 5.50
N PHE A 33 6.25 4.75 4.61
CA PHE A 33 6.58 6.17 4.75
C PHE A 33 5.34 7.06 4.72
N PHE A 34 4.43 6.82 3.78
CA PHE A 34 3.18 7.57 3.70
C PHE A 34 2.30 7.36 4.94
N VAL A 35 2.18 6.12 5.42
CA VAL A 35 1.44 5.79 6.64
C VAL A 35 2.01 6.56 7.83
N VAL A 36 3.33 6.55 8.03
CA VAL A 36 3.96 7.26 9.16
C VAL A 36 3.77 8.77 9.03
N ALA A 37 3.97 9.34 7.82
CA ALA A 37 3.80 10.77 7.59
C ALA A 37 2.36 11.24 7.90
N PHE A 38 1.36 10.51 7.40
CA PHE A 38 -0.05 10.82 7.67
C PHE A 38 -0.46 10.50 9.10
N ALA A 39 0.07 9.45 9.72
CA ALA A 39 -0.18 9.16 11.14
C ALA A 39 0.33 10.29 12.04
N CYS A 40 1.49 10.88 11.73
CA CYS A 40 1.99 12.06 12.42
C CYS A 40 1.09 13.29 12.20
N ALA A 41 0.64 13.53 10.96
CA ALA A 41 -0.25 14.64 10.65
C ALA A 41 -1.60 14.53 11.37
N ILE A 42 -2.18 13.32 11.38
CA ILE A 42 -3.43 12.99 12.09
C ILE A 42 -3.25 13.12 13.60
N SER A 43 -2.11 12.69 14.15
CA SER A 43 -1.83 12.84 15.59
C SER A 43 -1.65 14.29 16.03
N ALA A 44 -1.24 15.16 15.11
CA ALA A 44 -1.13 16.61 15.36
C ALA A 44 -2.47 17.34 15.18
N LEU A 45 -3.47 16.69 14.58
CA LEU A 45 -4.81 17.23 14.42
C LEU A 45 -5.60 17.04 15.71
N GLU A 46 -6.27 18.09 16.18
CA GLU A 46 -7.12 18.03 17.36
C GLU A 46 -8.39 17.24 17.03
N GLN A 47 -8.45 16.01 17.54
CA GLN A 47 -9.54 15.05 17.36
C GLN A 47 -9.65 14.17 18.62
N ASP A 48 -10.86 13.78 19.01
CA ASP A 48 -11.12 12.92 20.17
C ASP A 48 -11.44 11.47 19.77
N ASP A 49 -11.14 11.08 18.54
CA ASP A 49 -11.42 9.73 18.04
C ASP A 49 -10.46 8.69 18.66
N PRO A 50 -10.96 7.66 19.37
CA PRO A 50 -10.14 6.68 20.06
C PRO A 50 -9.37 5.72 19.14
N ASP A 51 -9.78 5.59 17.88
CA ASP A 51 -9.13 4.77 16.86
C ASP A 51 -7.96 5.48 16.19
N PHE A 52 -7.96 6.81 16.23
CA PHE A 52 -6.87 7.66 15.75
C PHE A 52 -6.08 8.32 16.88
N ALA A 53 -6.29 7.88 18.12
CA ALA A 53 -5.56 8.34 19.29
C ALA A 53 -4.08 7.94 19.23
N GLY A 54 -3.27 8.84 18.68
CA GLY A 54 -1.82 8.75 18.58
C GLY A 54 -1.31 7.93 17.40
N ILE A 55 -0.04 8.17 17.08
CA ILE A 55 0.66 7.67 15.88
C ILE A 55 0.49 6.16 15.64
N PRO A 56 0.71 5.24 16.61
CA PRO A 56 0.65 3.82 16.33
C PRO A 56 -0.76 3.32 16.00
N LYS A 57 -1.80 3.93 16.60
CA LYS A 57 -3.18 3.56 16.31
C LYS A 57 -3.63 4.12 14.97
N SER A 58 -3.36 5.41 14.71
CA SER A 58 -3.66 6.03 13.42
C SER A 58 -2.98 5.27 12.29
N GLY A 59 -1.70 4.90 12.44
CA GLY A 59 -0.97 4.12 11.44
C GLY A 59 -1.60 2.76 11.14
N LEU A 60 -2.06 2.03 12.17
CA LEU A 60 -2.76 0.76 11.99
C LEU A 60 -4.09 0.95 11.23
N GLN A 61 -4.85 1.99 11.55
CA GLN A 61 -6.10 2.26 10.84
C GLN A 61 -5.85 2.66 9.38
N LEU A 62 -4.83 3.48 9.11
CA LEU A 62 -4.42 3.84 7.74
C LEU A 62 -3.98 2.62 6.92
N TYR A 63 -3.30 1.64 7.53
CA TYR A 63 -3.01 0.37 6.84
C TYR A 63 -4.28 -0.43 6.55
N LYS A 64 -5.17 -0.56 7.55
CA LYS A 64 -6.46 -1.26 7.35
C LYS A 64 -7.26 -0.63 6.21
N MET A 65 -7.25 0.69 6.07
CA MET A 65 -7.90 1.38 4.96
C MET A 65 -7.29 1.02 3.61
N VAL A 66 -5.95 0.96 3.50
CA VAL A 66 -5.26 0.59 2.24
C VAL A 66 -5.56 -0.85 1.84
N PHE A 67 -5.65 -1.76 2.81
CA PHE A 67 -6.02 -3.15 2.57
C PHE A 67 -7.53 -3.38 2.46
N GLY A 68 -8.37 -2.34 2.58
CA GLY A 68 -9.83 -2.47 2.54
C GLY A 68 -10.44 -3.21 3.73
N MET A 69 -9.70 -3.31 4.84
CA MET A 69 -10.10 -3.99 6.09
C MET A 69 -10.68 -3.01 7.14
N PHE A 70 -10.92 -1.76 6.77
CA PHE A 70 -11.50 -0.77 7.67
C PHE A 70 -13.03 -0.95 7.71
N SER A 71 -13.58 -1.17 8.91
CA SER A 71 -14.99 -1.52 9.10
C SER A 71 -15.92 -0.31 9.02
N GLY A 72 -17.13 -0.49 8.49
CA GLY A 72 -18.13 0.59 8.32
C GLY A 72 -18.52 1.31 9.62
N VAL A 73 -18.50 0.62 10.77
CA VAL A 73 -18.79 1.24 12.07
C VAL A 73 -17.78 2.33 12.44
N HIS A 74 -16.52 2.18 12.00
CA HIS A 74 -15.48 3.17 12.26
C HIS A 74 -15.58 4.34 11.26
N TYR A 75 -16.26 4.15 10.12
CA TYR A 75 -16.56 5.22 9.16
C TYR A 75 -17.64 6.17 9.66
N ASP A 76 -18.65 5.66 10.37
CA ASP A 76 -19.72 6.50 10.92
C ASP A 76 -19.18 7.48 11.97
N MET A 77 -18.29 7.01 12.86
CA MET A 77 -17.60 7.87 13.84
C MET A 77 -16.66 8.89 13.17
N LEU A 78 -16.03 8.49 12.06
CA LEU A 78 -15.14 9.36 11.28
C LEU A 78 -15.88 10.56 10.66
N MET A 79 -17.18 10.40 10.34
CA MET A 79 -17.98 11.48 9.74
C MET A 79 -18.25 12.64 10.69
N ASP A 80 -18.19 12.44 12.00
CA ASP A 80 -18.36 13.50 13.00
C ASP A 80 -17.16 14.48 13.02
N TYR A 81 -16.01 14.08 12.47
CA TYR A 81 -14.78 14.87 12.46
C TYR A 81 -14.37 15.28 11.03
N PRO A 82 -14.82 16.44 10.51
CA PRO A 82 -14.64 16.81 9.10
C PRO A 82 -13.17 16.97 8.69
N ALA A 83 -12.31 17.46 9.59
CA ALA A 83 -10.88 17.63 9.31
C ALA A 83 -10.15 16.28 9.21
N LEU A 84 -10.50 15.33 10.08
CA LEU A 84 -9.95 13.98 10.08
C LEU A 84 -10.39 13.22 8.82
N MET A 85 -11.67 13.34 8.46
CA MET A 85 -12.22 12.77 7.24
C MET A 85 -11.48 13.30 6.00
N PHE A 86 -11.21 14.61 5.94
CA PHE A 86 -10.45 15.20 4.85
C PHE A 86 -9.02 14.63 4.75
N ALA A 87 -8.30 14.53 5.87
CA ALA A 87 -6.96 13.95 5.91
C ALA A 87 -6.93 12.48 5.43
N VAL A 88 -7.92 11.69 5.87
CA VAL A 88 -8.09 10.29 5.43
C VAL A 88 -8.41 10.22 3.93
N PHE A 89 -9.28 11.08 3.41
CA PHE A 89 -9.59 11.12 1.98
C PHE A 89 -8.36 11.42 1.13
N VAL A 90 -7.57 12.44 1.53
CA VAL A 90 -6.33 12.79 0.83
C VAL A 90 -5.34 11.62 0.87
N TYR A 91 -5.21 10.93 2.00
CA TYR A 91 -4.38 9.74 2.13
C TYR A 91 -4.84 8.59 1.21
N VAL A 92 -6.14 8.30 1.16
CA VAL A 92 -6.71 7.24 0.33
C VAL A 92 -6.52 7.57 -1.15
N ILE A 93 -6.78 8.79 -1.59
CA ILE A 93 -6.54 9.22 -2.97
C ILE A 93 -5.05 9.08 -3.31
N THR A 94 -4.17 9.54 -2.44
CA THR A 94 -2.73 9.46 -2.67
C THR A 94 -2.27 8.01 -2.79
N THR A 95 -2.71 7.15 -1.88
CA THR A 95 -2.25 5.76 -1.79
C THR A 95 -2.89 4.87 -2.86
N ILE A 96 -4.20 4.96 -3.07
CA ILE A 96 -4.92 4.14 -4.04
C ILE A 96 -4.63 4.63 -5.46
N ILE A 97 -4.67 5.93 -5.73
CA ILE A 97 -4.48 6.41 -7.11
C ILE A 97 -3.01 6.44 -7.46
N PHE A 98 -2.17 7.20 -6.76
CA PHE A 98 -0.79 7.36 -7.21
C PHE A 98 0.01 6.09 -6.96
N MET A 99 -0.12 5.50 -5.78
CA MET A 99 0.75 4.41 -5.39
C MET A 99 0.40 3.10 -6.11
N LEU A 100 -0.89 2.77 -6.32
CA LEU A 100 -1.23 1.60 -7.15
C LEU A 100 -0.89 1.82 -8.63
N ASN A 101 -1.07 3.03 -9.18
CA ASN A 101 -0.66 3.30 -10.56
C ASN A 101 0.86 3.18 -10.73
N LEU A 102 1.65 3.63 -9.75
CA LEU A 102 3.10 3.43 -9.74
C LEU A 102 3.46 1.95 -9.62
N LEU A 103 2.77 1.17 -8.78
CA LEU A 103 2.99 -0.27 -8.69
C LEU A 103 2.68 -0.98 -10.03
N ILE A 104 1.58 -0.63 -10.69
CA ILE A 104 1.24 -1.18 -12.01
C ILE A 104 2.32 -0.80 -13.04
N ALA A 105 2.83 0.43 -13.00
CA ALA A 105 3.91 0.87 -13.88
C ALA A 105 5.21 0.08 -13.62
N GLN A 106 5.60 -0.09 -12.35
CA GLN A 106 6.77 -0.88 -11.94
C GLN A 106 6.66 -2.33 -12.40
N LEU A 107 5.50 -2.96 -12.19
CA LEU A 107 5.23 -4.33 -12.63
C LEU A 107 5.29 -4.45 -14.15
N ASN A 108 4.72 -3.50 -14.90
CA ASN A 108 4.78 -3.50 -16.36
C ASN A 108 6.22 -3.33 -16.87
N CYS A 109 7.01 -2.42 -16.30
CA CYS A 109 8.41 -2.24 -16.67
C CYS A 109 9.25 -3.50 -16.35
N SER A 110 9.06 -4.07 -15.16
CA SER A 110 9.75 -5.31 -14.76
C SER A 110 9.35 -6.50 -15.65
N TYR A 111 8.08 -6.57 -16.06
CA TYR A 111 7.60 -7.62 -16.97
C TYR A 111 8.19 -7.47 -18.37
N GLN A 112 8.21 -6.24 -18.93
CA GLN A 112 8.83 -5.97 -20.23
C GLN A 112 10.31 -6.33 -20.25
N ALA A 113 11.06 -5.98 -19.20
CA ALA A 113 12.47 -6.35 -19.07
C ALA A 113 12.67 -7.87 -19.10
N THR A 114 11.78 -8.64 -18.45
CA THR A 114 11.90 -10.11 -18.37
C THR A 114 11.44 -10.82 -19.65
N TYR A 115 10.61 -10.18 -20.48
CA TYR A 115 10.15 -10.76 -21.75
C TYR A 115 11.07 -10.41 -22.93
N GLN A 116 11.88 -9.36 -22.79
CA GLN A 116 12.85 -8.91 -23.79
C GLN A 116 14.27 -9.46 -23.58
N ASP A 117 14.60 -9.92 -22.36
CA ASP A 117 15.78 -10.76 -22.05
C ASP A 117 15.48 -12.26 -22.27
#